data_AF-A0A059X7M9-F1
#
_entry.id   AF-A0A059X7M9-F1
#
_cell.length_a   1.000
_cell.length_b   1.000
_cell.length_c   1.000
_cell.angle_alpha   90.00
_cell.angle_beta   90.00
_cell.angle_gamma   90.00
#
_symmetry.space_group_name_H-M   'P 1'
#
loop_
_entity.id
_entity.type
_entity.pdbx_description
1 polymer ?
#
loop_
_entity_poly.entity_id
_entity_poly.type
_entity_poly.pdbx_seq_one_letter_code
_entity_poly.pdbx_strand_id
1 'polypeptide(L)'
;MSDIGFDWGELAFGSKKPLQSLKATFIAAPRHISSSRFTQLVKQHLPAGNIVVGIAKEDYIEGFEGQPQFLTLKIDTKLKGIIDKVNGSASKYKIYLLHYFQREAKFVLEKGGFSKVLLVNGSWKYTFHTRPEYYVLANNRIAYEHISPFASEAEAIEYDTHIWPVMAASVSVISPQKLHTELEMLELANSIARFSLDTSYQTGVALGKATEKGYR
;
A
#
# COMPACT_ATOMS: atom_id res chain seq x y z
N MET A 1 25.28 -8.47 -14.44
CA MET A 1 24.47 -7.58 -13.58
C MET A 1 23.52 -8.48 -12.84
N SER A 2 23.64 -8.58 -11.52
CA SER A 2 22.70 -9.36 -10.70
C SER A 2 21.29 -8.82 -10.91
N ASP A 3 20.35 -9.70 -11.19
CA ASP A 3 18.94 -9.32 -11.33
C ASP A 3 18.48 -8.59 -10.07
N ILE A 4 18.03 -7.35 -10.22
CA ILE A 4 17.61 -6.47 -9.11
C ILE A 4 16.20 -6.86 -8.66
N GLY A 5 15.48 -7.63 -9.47
CA GLY A 5 14.14 -8.13 -9.20
C GLY A 5 14.14 -9.59 -8.78
N PHE A 6 13.36 -9.87 -7.75
CA PHE A 6 12.92 -11.20 -7.39
C PHE A 6 11.42 -11.33 -7.69
N ASP A 7 10.99 -12.51 -8.12
CA ASP A 7 9.58 -12.88 -8.12
C ASP A 7 9.32 -13.93 -7.04
N TRP A 8 8.34 -13.70 -6.18
CA TRP A 8 8.01 -14.63 -5.12
C TRP A 8 7.52 -15.98 -5.66
N GLY A 9 6.84 -16.02 -6.80
CA GLY A 9 6.41 -17.27 -7.42
C GLY A 9 7.60 -18.18 -7.74
N GLU A 10 8.67 -17.61 -8.30
CA GLU A 10 9.91 -18.34 -8.59
C GLU A 10 10.64 -18.78 -7.32
N LEU A 11 10.76 -17.87 -6.34
CA LEU A 11 11.42 -18.17 -5.07
C LEU A 11 10.64 -19.19 -4.22
N ALA A 12 9.30 -19.17 -4.29
CA ALA A 12 8.42 -20.02 -3.49
C ALA A 12 8.62 -21.50 -3.84
N PHE A 13 8.74 -21.83 -5.12
CA PHE A 13 8.99 -23.18 -5.60
C PHE A 13 10.48 -23.48 -5.84
N GLY A 14 11.33 -22.46 -5.86
CA GLY A 14 12.77 -22.55 -5.95
C GLY A 14 13.51 -22.32 -4.63
N SER A 15 14.75 -21.85 -4.76
CA SER A 15 15.62 -21.52 -3.64
C SER A 15 15.31 -20.12 -3.11
N LYS A 16 15.04 -20.02 -1.80
CA LYS A 16 14.88 -18.72 -1.10
C LYS A 16 16.22 -18.13 -0.66
N LYS A 17 17.33 -18.85 -0.83
CA LYS A 17 18.67 -18.42 -0.41
C LYS A 17 19.07 -17.05 -0.96
N PRO A 18 18.80 -16.69 -2.24
CA PRO A 18 19.14 -15.36 -2.75
C PRO A 18 18.53 -14.24 -1.92
N LEU A 19 17.26 -14.35 -1.56
CA LEU A 19 16.55 -13.39 -0.72
C LEU A 19 17.03 -13.43 0.75
N GLN A 20 17.06 -14.63 1.34
CA GLN A 20 17.41 -14.83 2.76
C GLN A 20 18.84 -14.36 3.09
N SER A 21 19.78 -14.55 2.15
CA SER A 21 21.17 -14.15 2.33
C SER A 21 21.37 -12.64 2.46
N LEU A 22 20.42 -11.83 1.98
CA LEU A 22 20.49 -10.37 2.05
C LEU A 22 20.33 -9.84 3.48
N LYS A 23 19.60 -10.58 4.34
CA LYS A 23 19.18 -10.15 5.69
C LYS A 23 18.64 -8.71 5.70
N ALA A 24 17.88 -8.38 4.66
CA ALA A 24 17.49 -7.02 4.34
C ALA A 24 16.44 -6.45 5.30
N THR A 25 16.34 -5.12 5.32
CA THR A 25 15.10 -4.44 5.74
C THR A 25 14.09 -4.56 4.61
N PHE A 26 12.96 -5.18 4.88
CA PHE A 26 11.87 -5.30 3.92
C PHE A 26 10.90 -4.15 4.07
N ILE A 27 10.70 -3.38 3.01
CA ILE A 27 9.64 -2.38 2.94
C ILE A 27 8.42 -3.09 2.35
N ALA A 28 7.50 -3.50 3.23
CA ALA A 28 6.22 -4.04 2.83
C ALA A 28 5.32 -2.88 2.41
N ALA A 29 5.52 -2.39 1.18
CA ALA A 29 4.74 -1.30 0.60
C ALA A 29 3.71 -1.80 -0.45
N PRO A 30 2.67 -2.54 -0.05
CA PRO A 30 1.55 -2.81 -0.94
C PRO A 30 0.87 -1.55 -1.47
N ARG A 31 0.92 -0.38 -0.80
CA ARG A 31 0.32 0.88 -1.29
C ARG A 31 1.37 1.82 -1.88
N HIS A 32 0.92 2.75 -2.72
CA HIS A 32 1.77 3.83 -3.25
C HIS A 32 2.40 4.70 -2.16
N ILE A 33 3.69 5.04 -2.33
CA ILE A 33 4.44 6.01 -1.52
C ILE A 33 5.11 7.02 -2.44
N SER A 34 5.30 8.26 -2.00
CA SER A 34 5.98 9.26 -2.83
C SER A 34 7.47 8.98 -2.98
N SER A 35 8.08 9.54 -4.02
CA SER A 35 9.54 9.48 -4.21
C SER A 35 10.30 10.19 -3.08
N SER A 36 9.70 11.23 -2.48
CA SER A 36 10.25 11.93 -1.32
C SER A 36 10.31 10.99 -0.11
N ARG A 37 9.19 10.32 0.20
CA ARG A 37 9.12 9.36 1.28
C ARG A 37 10.05 8.18 1.05
N PHE A 38 10.07 7.64 -0.17
CA PHE A 38 10.99 6.57 -0.54
C PHE A 38 12.46 6.97 -0.33
N THR A 39 12.83 8.20 -0.71
CA THR A 39 14.18 8.73 -0.48
C THR A 39 14.52 8.82 1.01
N GLN A 40 13.58 9.26 1.87
CA GLN A 40 13.79 9.28 3.32
C GLN A 40 14.06 7.87 3.86
N LEU A 41 13.24 6.88 3.47
CA LEU A 41 13.40 5.49 3.90
C LEU A 41 14.74 4.90 3.46
N VAL A 42 15.14 5.16 2.21
CA VAL A 42 16.46 4.74 1.70
C VAL A 42 17.58 5.36 2.53
N LYS A 43 17.56 6.67 2.78
CA LYS A 43 18.58 7.34 3.60
C LYS A 43 18.65 6.79 5.03
N GLN A 44 17.51 6.47 5.62
CA GLN A 44 17.40 5.97 6.98
C GLN A 44 17.91 4.52 7.12
N HIS A 45 17.60 3.64 6.17
CA HIS A 45 17.82 2.19 6.33
C HIS A 45 19.00 1.63 5.53
N LEU A 46 19.37 2.25 4.40
CA LEU A 46 20.46 1.76 3.55
C LEU A 46 21.81 1.68 4.28
N PRO A 47 22.19 2.61 5.20
CA PRO A 47 23.45 2.50 5.93
C PRO A 47 23.56 1.25 6.81
N ALA A 48 22.43 0.68 7.23
CA ALA A 48 22.39 -0.49 8.12
C ALA A 48 22.32 -1.83 7.37
N GLY A 49 21.89 -1.84 6.11
CA GLY A 49 21.70 -3.09 5.38
C GLY A 49 21.06 -2.92 4.00
N ASN A 50 20.97 -4.03 3.28
CA ASN A 50 20.21 -4.09 2.04
C ASN A 50 18.74 -3.75 2.31
N ILE A 51 18.09 -3.20 1.29
CA ILE A 51 16.66 -2.92 1.29
C ILE A 51 16.00 -3.84 0.27
N VAL A 52 14.92 -4.51 0.65
CA VAL A 52 14.03 -5.19 -0.29
C VAL A 52 12.72 -4.42 -0.30
N VAL A 53 12.30 -3.93 -1.47
CA VAL A 53 11.04 -3.21 -1.66
C VAL A 53 10.02 -4.19 -2.21
N GLY A 54 8.94 -4.40 -1.46
CA GLY A 54 7.84 -5.23 -1.91
C GLY A 54 6.98 -4.52 -2.95
N ILE A 55 6.77 -5.15 -4.10
CA ILE A 55 5.93 -4.67 -5.20
C ILE A 55 4.75 -5.63 -5.38
N ALA A 56 3.56 -5.17 -5.01
CA ALA A 56 2.34 -5.93 -5.21
C ALA A 56 2.05 -6.10 -6.71
N LYS A 57 1.63 -7.30 -7.10
CA LYS A 57 1.23 -7.61 -8.49
C LYS A 57 -0.14 -7.05 -8.82
N GLU A 58 -1.01 -6.89 -7.82
CA GLU A 58 -2.31 -6.26 -7.97
C GLU A 58 -2.18 -4.74 -8.20
N ASP A 59 -3.23 -4.11 -8.74
CA ASP A 59 -3.29 -2.66 -8.92
C ASP A 59 -3.77 -1.90 -7.69
N TYR A 60 -4.52 -2.58 -6.82
CA TYR A 60 -5.09 -2.02 -5.61
C TYR A 60 -4.75 -2.88 -4.40
N ILE A 61 -4.82 -2.29 -3.20
CA ILE A 61 -4.79 -3.04 -1.96
C ILE A 61 -5.94 -4.06 -1.95
N GLU A 62 -5.64 -5.29 -1.55
CA GLU A 62 -6.62 -6.38 -1.50
C GLU A 62 -7.82 -5.98 -0.64
N GLY A 63 -9.01 -6.02 -1.25
CA GLY A 63 -10.28 -5.64 -0.65
C GLY A 63 -10.67 -4.17 -0.79
N PHE A 64 -9.89 -3.37 -1.53
CA PHE A 64 -10.15 -1.98 -1.94
C PHE A 64 -10.10 -1.81 -3.46
N GLU A 65 -10.56 -2.80 -4.21
CA GLU A 65 -10.51 -2.80 -5.67
C GLU A 65 -11.26 -1.59 -6.27
N GLY A 66 -10.62 -0.94 -7.24
CA GLY A 66 -11.15 0.24 -7.92
C GLY A 66 -11.20 1.51 -7.07
N GLN A 67 -10.54 1.53 -5.91
CA GLN A 67 -10.46 2.71 -5.04
C GLN A 67 -9.09 3.39 -5.22
N PRO A 68 -9.02 4.55 -5.92
CA PRO A 68 -7.75 5.15 -6.35
C PRO A 68 -6.81 5.54 -5.20
N GLN A 69 -7.36 5.82 -4.01
CA GLN A 69 -6.59 6.11 -2.81
C GLN A 69 -5.81 4.90 -2.25
N PHE A 70 -6.18 3.70 -2.69
CA PHE A 70 -5.56 2.41 -2.32
C PHE A 70 -4.81 1.78 -3.50
N LEU A 71 -4.33 2.58 -4.46
CA LEU A 71 -3.44 2.10 -5.51
C LEU A 71 -2.15 1.51 -4.93
N THR A 72 -1.68 0.44 -5.55
CA THR A 72 -0.43 -0.20 -5.16
C THR A 72 0.78 0.59 -5.66
N LEU A 73 1.93 0.39 -5.00
CA LEU A 73 3.15 1.02 -5.46
C LEU A 73 3.56 0.45 -6.82
N LYS A 74 3.70 1.32 -7.81
CA LYS A 74 4.32 1.00 -9.10
C LYS A 74 5.69 1.67 -9.17
N ILE A 75 6.66 0.99 -9.78
CA ILE A 75 8.00 1.55 -10.00
C ILE A 75 7.94 2.51 -11.18
N ASP A 76 7.69 3.78 -10.88
CA ASP A 76 7.72 4.86 -11.87
C ASP A 76 9.17 5.29 -12.19
N THR A 77 9.32 6.24 -13.11
CA THR A 77 10.63 6.75 -13.54
C THR A 77 11.41 7.41 -12.40
N LYS A 78 10.74 8.04 -11.43
CA LYS A 78 11.38 8.72 -10.29
C LYS A 78 11.94 7.70 -9.30
N LEU A 79 11.14 6.70 -8.90
CA LEU A 79 11.57 5.62 -8.02
C LEU A 79 12.67 4.79 -8.67
N LYS A 80 12.53 4.47 -9.96
CA LYS A 80 13.56 3.79 -10.72
C LYS A 80 14.88 4.57 -10.69
N GLY A 81 14.83 5.90 -10.90
CA GLY A 81 16.01 6.76 -10.82
C GLY A 81 16.71 6.73 -9.45
N ILE A 82 15.94 6.66 -8.36
CA ILE A 82 16.49 6.50 -7.00
C ILE A 82 17.17 5.14 -6.85
N ILE A 83 16.50 4.06 -7.28
CA ILE A 83 17.03 2.68 -7.22
C ILE A 83 18.32 2.56 -8.02
N ASP A 84 18.32 3.03 -9.28
CA ASP A 84 19.48 2.98 -10.17
C ASP A 84 20.65 3.75 -9.59
N LYS A 85 20.39 4.95 -9.02
CA LYS A 85 21.43 5.77 -8.37
C LYS A 85 22.07 5.04 -7.19
N VAL A 86 21.28 4.38 -6.34
CA VAL A 86 21.80 3.63 -5.20
C VAL A 86 22.57 2.41 -5.68
N ASN A 87 22.02 1.66 -6.63
CA ASN A 87 22.60 0.40 -7.07
C ASN A 87 23.88 0.61 -7.90
N GLY A 88 23.97 1.70 -8.67
CA GLY A 88 25.18 2.11 -9.38
C GLY A 88 26.25 2.78 -8.51
N SER A 89 25.95 3.13 -7.26
CA SER A 89 26.93 3.74 -6.34
C SER A 89 27.92 2.73 -5.77
N ALA A 90 28.99 3.23 -5.15
CA ALA A 90 29.95 2.41 -4.38
C ALA A 90 29.40 1.89 -3.04
N SER A 91 28.12 2.14 -2.70
CA SER A 91 27.50 1.62 -1.49
C SER A 91 27.62 0.11 -1.41
N LYS A 92 28.02 -0.40 -0.24
CA LYS A 92 28.02 -1.84 0.09
C LYS A 92 26.61 -2.44 0.00
N TYR A 93 25.61 -1.66 0.42
CA TYR A 93 24.22 -2.10 0.47
C TYR A 93 23.44 -1.61 -0.74
N LYS A 94 22.50 -2.43 -1.19
CA LYS A 94 21.74 -2.25 -2.42
C LYS A 94 20.23 -2.33 -2.16
N ILE A 95 19.47 -1.88 -3.14
CA ILE A 95 18.02 -1.98 -3.16
C ILE A 95 17.62 -3.09 -4.13
N TYR A 96 16.78 -4.00 -3.67
CA TYR A 96 16.19 -5.08 -4.45
C TYR A 96 14.68 -4.92 -4.51
N LEU A 97 14.06 -5.42 -5.57
CA LEU A 97 12.62 -5.47 -5.72
C LEU A 97 12.15 -6.91 -5.49
N LEU A 98 11.03 -7.08 -4.79
CA LEU A 98 10.36 -8.37 -4.65
C LEU A 98 8.92 -8.24 -5.14
N HIS A 99 8.60 -8.88 -6.26
CA HIS A 99 7.25 -8.94 -6.79
C HIS A 99 6.49 -10.11 -6.17
N TYR A 100 5.28 -9.87 -5.65
CA TYR A 100 4.46 -10.90 -5.01
C TYR A 100 2.97 -10.52 -5.06
N PHE A 101 2.09 -11.51 -4.93
CA PHE A 101 0.67 -11.24 -4.69
C PHE A 101 0.44 -10.93 -3.21
N GLN A 102 -0.47 -10.01 -2.89
CA GLN A 102 -0.74 -9.61 -1.50
C GLN A 102 -1.17 -10.78 -0.61
N ARG A 103 -1.95 -11.73 -1.15
CA ARG A 103 -2.31 -12.98 -0.45
C ARG A 103 -1.11 -13.84 -0.03
N GLU A 104 0.05 -13.61 -0.64
CA GLU A 104 1.30 -14.34 -0.36
C GLU A 104 2.16 -13.63 0.69
N ALA A 105 1.78 -12.43 1.14
CA ALA A 105 2.55 -11.62 2.09
C ALA A 105 2.96 -12.40 3.34
N LYS A 106 2.05 -13.21 3.90
CA LYS A 106 2.33 -14.10 5.02
C LYS A 106 3.56 -14.99 4.76
N PHE A 107 3.62 -15.63 3.59
CA PHE A 107 4.70 -16.55 3.26
C PHE A 107 6.00 -15.82 2.92
N VAL A 108 5.91 -14.64 2.29
CA VAL A 108 7.05 -13.75 2.06
C VAL A 108 7.70 -13.38 3.38
N LEU A 109 6.91 -12.94 4.37
CA LEU A 109 7.41 -12.57 5.70
C LEU A 109 7.96 -13.77 6.47
N GLU A 110 7.30 -14.93 6.36
CA GLU A 110 7.69 -16.15 7.05
C GLU A 110 9.03 -16.70 6.55
N LYS A 111 9.22 -16.69 5.23
CA LYS A 111 10.32 -17.42 4.57
C LYS A 111 11.38 -16.50 3.95
N GLY A 112 11.16 -15.19 3.93
CA GLY A 112 12.06 -14.21 3.32
C GLY A 112 13.35 -13.96 4.08
N GLY A 113 13.39 -14.23 5.39
CA GLY A 113 14.61 -14.07 6.21
C GLY A 113 15.00 -12.61 6.46
N PHE A 114 14.01 -11.71 6.55
CA PHE A 114 14.23 -10.28 6.76
C PHE A 114 14.65 -9.97 8.20
N SER A 115 15.53 -8.99 8.37
CA SER A 115 15.99 -8.54 9.69
C SER A 115 15.04 -7.53 10.33
N LYS A 116 14.37 -6.73 9.50
CA LYS A 116 13.36 -5.74 9.90
C LYS A 116 12.30 -5.62 8.80
N VAL A 117 11.07 -5.29 9.18
CA VAL A 117 9.96 -5.03 8.25
C VAL A 117 9.38 -3.64 8.49
N LEU A 118 9.26 -2.83 7.44
CA LEU A 118 8.56 -1.55 7.47
C LEU A 118 7.18 -1.73 6.85
N LEU A 119 6.14 -1.46 7.64
CA LEU A 119 4.74 -1.62 7.27
C LEU A 119 4.18 -0.24 6.89
N VAL A 120 3.84 -0.03 5.62
CA VAL A 120 3.28 1.25 5.20
C VAL A 120 1.81 1.34 5.61
N ASN A 121 1.44 2.44 6.27
CA ASN A 121 0.06 2.66 6.71
C ASN A 121 -0.90 2.76 5.52
N GLY A 122 -1.98 2.00 5.58
CA GLY A 122 -2.97 1.90 4.51
C GLY A 122 -2.68 0.82 3.45
N SER A 123 -1.70 -0.04 3.68
CA SER A 123 -1.36 -1.16 2.78
C SER A 123 -2.12 -2.45 3.06
N TRP A 124 -3.11 -2.42 3.94
CA TRP A 124 -3.82 -3.61 4.40
C TRP A 124 -5.27 -3.24 4.64
N LYS A 125 -6.19 -4.16 4.35
CA LYS A 125 -7.54 -4.10 4.86
C LYS A 125 -7.58 -4.63 6.30
N TYR A 126 -8.31 -3.93 7.15
CA TYR A 126 -8.39 -4.11 8.60
C TYR A 126 -7.11 -3.76 9.34
N THR A 127 -7.22 -3.67 10.65
CA THR A 127 -6.06 -3.37 11.50
C THR A 127 -5.04 -4.50 11.43
N PHE A 128 -3.77 -4.17 11.21
CA PHE A 128 -2.72 -5.15 10.91
C PHE A 128 -2.57 -6.25 11.98
N HIS A 129 -2.79 -5.94 13.26
CA HIS A 129 -2.65 -6.88 14.37
C HIS A 129 -3.66 -8.03 14.36
N THR A 130 -4.74 -7.94 13.59
CA THR A 130 -5.71 -9.03 13.44
C THR A 130 -5.35 -9.99 12.30
N ARG A 131 -4.30 -9.69 11.52
CA ARG A 131 -3.97 -10.42 10.30
C ARG A 131 -2.89 -11.49 10.50
N PRO A 132 -2.84 -12.53 9.65
CA PRO A 132 -1.82 -13.59 9.73
C PRO A 132 -0.38 -13.09 9.66
N GLU A 133 -0.12 -12.01 8.93
CA GLU A 133 1.20 -11.40 8.76
C GLU A 133 1.78 -10.92 10.11
N TYR A 134 0.96 -10.33 10.97
CA TYR A 134 1.37 -9.90 12.31
C TYR A 134 1.89 -11.06 13.14
N TYR A 135 1.17 -12.19 13.16
CA TYR A 135 1.57 -13.36 13.92
C TYR A 135 2.86 -13.98 13.40
N VAL A 136 3.10 -13.92 12.08
CA VAL A 136 4.39 -14.33 11.50
C VAL A 136 5.53 -13.46 12.04
N LEU A 137 5.38 -12.13 12.02
CA LEU A 137 6.41 -11.22 12.53
C LEU A 137 6.67 -11.45 14.02
N ALA A 138 5.61 -11.60 14.81
CA ALA A 138 5.70 -11.84 16.25
C ALA A 138 6.39 -13.18 16.57
N ASN A 139 5.94 -14.27 15.94
CA ASN A 139 6.48 -15.62 16.19
C ASN A 139 7.94 -15.74 15.77
N ASN A 140 8.32 -15.11 14.64
CA ASN A 140 9.69 -15.12 14.16
C ASN A 140 10.56 -14.03 14.82
N ARG A 141 10.01 -13.23 15.73
CA ARG A 141 10.68 -12.11 16.41
C ARG A 141 11.34 -11.13 15.43
N ILE A 142 10.67 -10.89 14.31
CA ILE A 142 11.13 -9.94 13.29
C ILE A 142 10.73 -8.55 13.77
N ALA A 143 11.71 -7.65 13.91
CA ALA A 143 11.43 -6.26 14.27
C ALA A 143 10.57 -5.60 13.18
N TYR A 144 9.52 -4.88 13.55
CA TYR A 144 8.69 -4.17 12.58
C TYR A 144 8.32 -2.77 13.06
N GLU A 145 8.02 -1.90 12.10
CA GLU A 145 7.67 -0.51 12.34
C GLU A 145 6.56 -0.09 11.36
N HIS A 146 5.53 0.57 11.88
CA HIS A 146 4.51 1.21 11.06
C HIS A 146 4.99 2.59 10.62
N ILE A 147 4.90 2.86 9.32
CA ILE A 147 5.40 4.11 8.73
C ILE A 147 4.33 4.80 7.89
N SER A 148 4.36 6.14 7.91
CA SER A 148 3.55 6.96 7.01
C SER A 148 3.95 6.74 5.54
N PRO A 149 2.99 6.72 4.59
CA PRO A 149 3.30 6.77 3.15
C PRO A 149 3.79 8.16 2.68
N PHE A 150 3.63 9.18 3.52
CA PHE A 150 4.00 10.58 3.24
C PHE A 150 5.27 10.99 3.99
N ALA A 151 6.07 11.86 3.37
CA ALA A 151 7.30 12.38 3.95
C ALA A 151 7.07 13.53 4.94
N SER A 152 5.90 14.17 4.87
CA SER A 152 5.47 15.29 5.71
C SER A 152 3.95 15.43 5.75
N GLU A 153 3.44 16.24 6.67
CA GLU A 153 2.02 16.61 6.72
C GLU A 153 1.57 17.40 5.48
N ALA A 154 2.41 18.32 4.99
CA ALA A 154 2.12 19.10 3.78
C ALA A 154 1.87 18.19 2.56
N GLU A 155 2.66 17.13 2.42
CA GLU A 155 2.48 16.12 1.37
C GLU A 155 1.19 15.31 1.54
N ALA A 156 0.79 15.01 2.78
CA ALA A 156 -0.47 14.33 3.05
C ALA A 156 -1.68 15.20 2.66
N ILE A 157 -1.63 16.50 2.95
CA ILE A 157 -2.66 17.47 2.55
C ILE A 157 -2.72 17.61 1.02
N GLU A 158 -1.56 17.70 0.37
CA GLU A 158 -1.48 17.76 -1.09
C GLU A 158 -2.09 16.51 -1.73
N TYR A 159 -1.76 15.33 -1.19
CA TYR A 159 -2.34 14.07 -1.67
C TYR A 159 -3.86 14.03 -1.53
N ASP A 160 -4.40 14.42 -0.37
CA ASP A 160 -5.84 14.46 -0.11
C ASP A 160 -6.57 15.38 -1.11
N THR A 161 -5.99 16.57 -1.35
CA THR A 161 -6.53 17.55 -2.30
C THR A 161 -6.54 17.02 -3.73
N HIS A 162 -5.52 16.26 -4.13
CA HIS A 162 -5.41 15.70 -5.49
C HIS A 162 -6.26 14.44 -5.68
N ILE A 163 -6.39 13.59 -4.66
CA ILE A 163 -7.10 12.31 -4.80
C ILE A 163 -8.61 12.50 -4.75
N TRP A 164 -9.10 13.56 -4.08
CA TRP A 164 -10.54 13.82 -3.96
C TRP A 164 -11.29 13.94 -5.29
N PRO A 165 -10.85 14.76 -6.28
CA PRO A 165 -11.52 14.80 -7.59
C PRO A 165 -11.52 13.46 -8.31
N VAL A 166 -10.46 12.65 -8.15
CA VAL A 166 -10.36 11.32 -8.77
C VAL A 166 -11.35 10.34 -8.12
N MET A 167 -11.48 10.38 -6.79
CA MET A 167 -12.49 9.60 -6.07
C MET A 167 -13.89 10.04 -6.49
N ALA A 168 -14.18 11.34 -6.46
CA ALA A 168 -15.49 11.91 -6.81
C ALA A 168 -15.92 11.55 -8.24
N ALA A 169 -14.99 11.51 -9.20
CA ALA A 169 -15.28 11.10 -10.57
C ALA A 169 -15.58 9.59 -10.72
N SER A 170 -15.16 8.76 -9.76
CA SER A 170 -15.34 7.30 -9.82
C SER A 170 -16.73 6.82 -9.36
N VAL A 171 -17.55 7.72 -8.80
CA VAL A 171 -18.95 7.43 -8.44
C VAL A 171 -19.87 8.28 -9.31
N SER A 172 -20.89 7.64 -9.88
CA SER A 172 -21.92 8.32 -10.65
C SER A 172 -22.56 9.42 -9.80
N VAL A 173 -22.41 10.67 -10.26
CA VAL A 173 -22.82 11.87 -9.55
C VAL A 173 -24.26 11.75 -9.07
N ILE A 174 -24.46 11.96 -7.77
CA ILE A 174 -25.76 12.20 -7.14
C ILE A 174 -26.39 13.37 -7.88
N SER A 175 -27.48 13.15 -8.63
CA SER A 175 -28.24 14.27 -9.18
C SER A 175 -29.12 14.83 -8.06
N PRO A 176 -28.87 16.07 -7.57
CA PRO A 176 -29.69 16.69 -6.53
C PRO A 176 -31.12 17.00 -7.02
N GLN A 177 -31.35 16.90 -8.33
CA GLN A 177 -32.65 17.10 -8.95
C GLN A 177 -33.48 15.81 -9.02
N LYS A 178 -32.85 14.65 -8.82
CA LYS A 178 -33.52 13.35 -8.83
C LYS A 178 -34.11 13.08 -7.44
N LEU A 179 -35.33 12.56 -7.42
CA LEU A 179 -35.93 12.01 -6.21
C LEU A 179 -35.37 10.60 -5.97
N HIS A 180 -34.93 10.32 -4.76
CA HIS A 180 -34.35 9.03 -4.36
C HIS A 180 -35.26 8.31 -3.37
N THR A 181 -35.39 7.01 -3.51
CA THR A 181 -35.99 6.12 -2.52
C THR A 181 -35.05 5.91 -1.33
N GLU A 182 -35.57 5.37 -0.23
CA GLU A 182 -34.72 4.99 0.92
C GLU A 182 -33.61 4.00 0.53
N LEU A 183 -33.93 3.02 -0.33
CA LEU A 183 -32.97 2.05 -0.82
C LEU A 183 -31.86 2.74 -1.63
N GLU A 184 -32.22 3.65 -2.54
CA GLU A 184 -31.23 4.44 -3.30
C GLU A 184 -30.35 5.31 -2.38
N MET A 185 -30.90 5.85 -1.29
CA MET A 185 -30.10 6.59 -0.29
C MET A 185 -29.10 5.69 0.44
N LEU A 186 -29.48 4.46 0.79
CA LEU A 186 -28.58 3.48 1.41
C LEU A 186 -27.51 2.98 0.42
N GLU A 187 -27.87 2.70 -0.83
CA GLU A 187 -26.94 2.35 -1.89
C GLU A 187 -25.94 3.49 -2.16
N LEU A 188 -26.41 4.72 -2.09
CA LEU A 188 -25.56 5.89 -2.21
C LEU A 188 -24.58 5.99 -1.03
N ALA A 189 -25.05 5.82 0.21
CA ALA A 189 -24.18 5.80 1.38
C ALA A 189 -23.10 4.71 1.26
N ASN A 190 -23.47 3.50 0.81
CA ASN A 190 -22.54 2.42 0.54
C ASN A 190 -21.52 2.76 -0.56
N SER A 191 -21.96 3.46 -1.61
CA SER A 191 -21.08 3.90 -2.70
C SER A 191 -20.09 4.96 -2.22
N ILE A 192 -20.55 5.94 -1.44
CA ILE A 192 -19.73 7.01 -0.86
C ILE A 192 -18.75 6.46 0.18
N ALA A 193 -19.06 5.36 0.87
CA ALA A 193 -18.16 4.74 1.83
C ALA A 193 -16.78 4.42 1.23
N ARG A 194 -16.74 4.12 -0.08
CA ARG A 194 -15.50 3.87 -0.84
C ARG A 194 -14.60 5.10 -1.00
N PHE A 195 -15.03 6.29 -0.55
CA PHE A 195 -14.19 7.50 -0.50
C PHE A 195 -13.42 7.63 0.81
N SER A 196 -13.70 6.76 1.78
CA SER A 196 -12.96 6.73 3.03
C SER A 196 -11.49 6.40 2.78
N LEU A 197 -10.61 7.15 3.45
CA LEU A 197 -9.17 6.87 3.57
C LEU A 197 -8.89 5.86 4.71
N ASP A 198 -9.90 5.51 5.50
CA ASP A 198 -9.79 4.50 6.55
C ASP A 198 -9.73 3.10 5.95
N THR A 199 -8.77 2.30 6.44
CA THR A 199 -8.53 0.92 5.99
C THR A 199 -9.19 -0.15 6.86
N SER A 200 -9.70 0.22 8.03
CA SER A 200 -10.40 -0.65 8.96
C SER A 200 -11.90 -0.61 8.72
N TYR A 201 -12.48 0.59 8.61
CA TYR A 201 -13.92 0.77 8.44
C TYR A 201 -14.22 1.87 7.42
N GLN A 202 -14.91 1.50 6.34
CA GLN A 202 -15.38 2.46 5.34
C GLN A 202 -16.82 2.82 5.67
N THR A 203 -17.04 4.06 6.11
CA THR A 203 -18.37 4.59 6.42
C THR A 203 -18.70 5.69 5.42
N GLY A 204 -19.87 5.60 4.80
CA GLY A 204 -20.39 6.63 3.91
C GLY A 204 -21.69 7.19 4.46
N VAL A 205 -21.96 8.43 4.11
CA VAL A 205 -23.17 9.14 4.54
C VAL A 205 -23.82 9.75 3.32
N ALA A 206 -25.12 9.50 3.17
CA ALA A 206 -25.98 10.18 2.23
C ALA A 206 -27.03 10.97 3.02
N LEU A 207 -27.14 12.27 2.73
CA LEU A 207 -28.13 13.15 3.35
C LEU A 207 -29.13 13.57 2.28
N GLY A 208 -30.42 13.39 2.58
CA GLY A 208 -31.51 13.80 1.70
C GLY A 208 -32.65 14.39 2.52
N LYS A 209 -33.29 15.43 2.00
CA LYS A 209 -34.47 16.06 2.58
C LYS A 209 -35.71 15.22 2.26
N ALA A 210 -36.43 14.79 3.29
CA ALA A 210 -37.66 14.04 3.12
C ALA A 210 -38.74 14.85 2.38
N THR A 211 -39.47 14.16 1.53
CA THR A 211 -40.63 14.64 0.77
C THR A 211 -41.73 13.57 0.78
N GLU A 212 -42.94 13.88 0.32
CA GLU A 212 -44.05 12.92 0.26
C GLU A 212 -43.75 11.66 -0.58
N LYS A 213 -42.79 11.74 -1.51
CA LYS A 213 -42.51 10.68 -2.48
C LYS A 213 -41.12 10.03 -2.30
N GLY A 214 -40.32 10.49 -1.34
CA GLY A 214 -38.93 10.04 -1.15
C GLY A 214 -38.02 11.15 -0.63
N TYR A 215 -36.73 11.09 -0.99
CA TYR A 215 -35.69 12.00 -0.54
C TYR A 215 -35.14 12.83 -1.71
N ARG A 216 -34.76 14.08 -1.43
CA ARG A 216 -34.05 14.97 -2.36
C ARG A 216 -32.70 15.38 -1.79
#